data_AF-A0A9X5XFV4-F1
#
_entry.id   AF-A0A9X5XFV4-F1
#
_cell.length_a   1.000
_cell.length_b   1.000
_cell.length_c   1.000
_cell.angle_alpha   90.00
_cell.angle_beta   90.00
_cell.angle_gamma   90.00
#
_symmetry.space_group_name_H-M   'P 1'
#
loop_
_entity.id
_entity.type
_entity.pdbx_description
1 polymer ?
#
loop_
_entity_poly.entity_id
_entity_poly.type
_entity_poly.pdbx_seq_one_letter_code
_entity_poly.pdbx_strand_id
1 'polypeptide(L)'
;ADDDGGGGRGGRSRSRVPLIAGVGIGIVVLGIGAGAMLSGGGGSDSGKNGSSKNVSATAQATDGSSSGADPAKAQAVALDKLLADSNNSRDSVINAVENVKACNNLDQAASDLRDAAKQRSELVTRLGGLSVDKLPNNAQLTAALNSAWQASASADNHYAAWADQVKDKKGCKKGHARATGQTAAANQASGTASAQKAKAARLWNSIASTYGLTRRTTTQL
;
A
#
# COMPACT_ATOMS: atom_id res chain seq x y z
N ALA A 1 -75.96 24.76 -0.47
CA ALA A 1 -74.96 25.82 -0.20
C ALA A 1 -74.25 25.46 1.10
N ASP A 2 -73.75 24.23 1.26
CA ASP A 2 -72.52 23.63 0.68
C ASP A 2 -71.40 23.80 1.73
N ASP A 3 -70.51 22.87 2.09
CA ASP A 3 -70.32 21.45 1.81
C ASP A 3 -69.30 20.93 2.84
N ASP A 4 -69.39 19.65 3.18
CA ASP A 4 -68.49 18.92 4.08
C ASP A 4 -67.04 18.83 3.56
N GLY A 5 -66.07 19.19 4.41
CA GLY A 5 -64.63 19.07 4.14
C GLY A 5 -63.99 17.90 4.89
N GLY A 6 -64.00 16.72 4.27
CA GLY A 6 -63.43 15.47 4.79
C GLY A 6 -61.91 15.47 5.03
N GLY A 7 -61.49 14.52 5.87
CA GLY A 7 -60.15 14.38 6.41
C GLY A 7 -59.05 13.90 5.45
N GLY A 8 -57.81 14.03 5.93
CA GLY A 8 -56.62 13.50 5.28
C GLY A 8 -55.44 13.43 6.24
N ARG A 9 -55.24 12.26 6.85
CA ARG A 9 -54.16 11.89 7.76
C ARG A 9 -52.79 11.92 7.07
N GLY A 10 -51.83 12.63 7.67
CA GLY A 10 -50.44 12.24 7.90
C GLY A 10 -49.64 11.60 6.75
N GLY A 11 -49.01 12.42 5.91
CA GLY A 11 -47.90 12.02 5.05
C GLY A 11 -46.58 11.96 5.85
N ARG A 12 -46.17 10.77 6.28
CA ARG A 12 -44.91 10.52 6.99
C ARG A 12 -43.76 10.45 5.97
N SER A 13 -42.88 11.44 6.01
CA SER A 13 -41.65 11.51 5.21
C SER A 13 -40.75 10.30 5.46
N ARG A 14 -40.20 9.76 4.35
CA ARG A 14 -39.23 8.65 4.28
C ARG A 14 -37.97 8.95 5.10
N SER A 15 -37.51 7.97 5.86
CA SER A 15 -36.09 7.82 6.15
C SER A 15 -35.70 6.36 5.88
N ARG A 16 -34.89 6.15 4.85
CA ARG A 16 -34.20 4.87 4.60
C ARG A 16 -32.79 5.03 5.17
N VAL A 17 -32.53 4.44 6.33
CA VAL A 17 -31.17 4.31 6.87
C VAL A 17 -30.62 2.97 6.39
N PRO A 18 -29.49 2.91 5.67
CA PRO A 18 -28.80 1.65 5.45
C PRO A 18 -28.02 1.27 6.71
N LEU A 19 -28.35 0.12 7.29
CA LEU A 19 -27.55 -0.55 8.32
C LEU A 19 -26.24 -1.03 7.69
N ILE A 20 -25.10 -0.48 8.12
CA ILE A 20 -23.78 -0.99 7.74
C ILE A 20 -23.44 -2.15 8.67
N ALA A 21 -23.51 -3.35 8.12
CA ALA A 21 -23.07 -4.60 8.73
C ALA A 21 -21.55 -4.57 8.96
N GLY A 22 -21.13 -4.96 10.16
CA GLY A 22 -19.72 -5.11 10.52
C GLY A 22 -19.06 -6.25 9.75
N VAL A 23 -17.98 -5.95 9.04
CA VAL A 23 -17.15 -6.95 8.37
C VAL A 23 -16.02 -7.32 9.31
N GLY A 24 -16.17 -8.47 9.98
CA GLY A 24 -15.08 -9.12 10.70
C GLY A 24 -14.07 -9.70 9.72
N ILE A 25 -12.80 -9.34 9.86
CA ILE A 25 -11.71 -9.89 9.05
C ILE A 25 -11.12 -11.07 9.81
N GLY A 26 -11.42 -12.28 9.34
CA GLY A 26 -10.76 -13.51 9.76
C GLY A 26 -9.34 -13.58 9.19
N ILE A 27 -8.36 -13.82 10.06
CA ILE A 27 -6.96 -14.05 9.69
C ILE A 27 -6.83 -15.48 9.18
N VAL A 28 -6.53 -15.64 7.89
CA VAL A 28 -6.09 -16.93 7.33
C VAL A 28 -4.57 -16.93 7.33
N VAL A 29 -3.98 -17.78 8.18
CA VAL A 29 -2.54 -18.06 8.18
C VAL A 29 -2.25 -19.03 7.03
N LEU A 30 -1.60 -18.55 5.97
CA LEU A 30 -1.08 -19.41 4.90
C LEU A 30 0.28 -19.96 5.31
N GLY A 31 0.36 -21.29 5.50
CA GLY A 31 1.59 -22.03 5.76
C GLY A 31 2.46 -22.15 4.50
N ILE A 32 3.75 -21.93 4.66
CA ILE A 32 4.79 -22.05 3.62
C ILE A 32 5.15 -23.54 3.47
N GLY A 33 4.96 -24.10 2.28
CA GLY A 33 5.52 -25.40 1.89
C GLY A 33 6.80 -25.19 1.09
N ALA A 34 7.95 -25.51 1.69
CA ALA A 34 9.25 -25.53 1.01
C ALA A 34 9.37 -26.80 0.13
N GLY A 35 9.75 -26.62 -1.13
CA GLY A 35 10.08 -27.72 -2.04
C GLY A 35 11.48 -28.28 -1.78
N ALA A 36 11.60 -29.60 -1.80
CA ALA A 36 12.87 -30.30 -1.90
C ALA A 36 12.78 -31.29 -3.07
N MET A 37 13.40 -30.94 -4.20
CA MET A 37 13.69 -31.87 -5.28
C MET A 37 15.14 -32.31 -5.14
N LEU A 38 15.32 -33.58 -4.79
CA LEU A 38 16.60 -34.25 -4.65
C LEU A 38 17.14 -34.60 -6.04
N SER A 39 18.27 -33.99 -6.38
CA SER A 39 19.15 -34.37 -7.48
C SER A 39 20.13 -35.43 -6.98
N GLY A 40 20.23 -36.53 -7.73
CA GLY A 40 21.30 -37.54 -7.65
C GLY A 40 21.12 -38.46 -8.86
N GLY A 41 22.06 -38.69 -9.77
CA GLY A 41 23.52 -38.63 -9.69
C GLY A 41 24.05 -40.07 -9.75
N GLY A 42 24.63 -40.49 -10.89
CA GLY A 42 25.41 -41.75 -10.92
C GLY A 42 25.69 -42.39 -12.30
N GLY A 43 26.96 -42.31 -12.72
CA GLY A 43 27.74 -43.35 -13.43
C GLY A 43 27.68 -43.42 -14.96
N SER A 44 28.68 -43.87 -15.72
CA SER A 44 30.15 -43.97 -15.63
C SER A 44 30.65 -44.71 -16.89
N ASP A 45 31.82 -44.30 -17.38
CA ASP A 45 32.83 -45.09 -18.11
C ASP A 45 32.66 -45.54 -19.58
N SER A 46 33.77 -46.03 -20.12
CA SER A 46 34.46 -45.62 -21.34
C SER A 46 34.60 -46.70 -22.42
N GLY A 47 34.89 -46.34 -23.69
CA GLY A 47 35.32 -47.34 -24.70
C GLY A 47 35.32 -46.96 -26.19
N LYS A 48 36.55 -46.83 -26.74
CA LYS A 48 37.08 -47.21 -28.09
C LYS A 48 36.29 -46.99 -29.41
N ASN A 49 36.95 -46.22 -30.29
CA ASN A 49 37.40 -46.52 -31.67
C ASN A 49 36.38 -46.87 -32.79
N GLY A 50 36.42 -46.12 -33.90
CA GLY A 50 35.83 -46.55 -35.18
C GLY A 50 35.52 -45.41 -36.16
N SER A 51 36.23 -45.39 -37.29
CA SER A 51 36.10 -44.42 -38.39
C SER A 51 34.74 -44.44 -39.10
N SER A 52 34.44 -43.26 -39.69
CA SER A 52 33.56 -43.03 -40.85
C SER A 52 32.05 -43.09 -40.63
N LYS A 53 31.41 -41.90 -40.62
CA LYS A 53 30.29 -41.55 -41.51
C LYS A 53 29.94 -40.07 -41.36
N ASN A 54 29.98 -39.35 -42.49
CA ASN A 54 29.26 -38.10 -42.67
C ASN A 54 27.79 -38.31 -42.32
N VAL A 55 27.29 -37.55 -41.35
CA VAL A 55 25.87 -37.22 -41.22
C VAL A 55 25.76 -35.74 -40.91
N SER A 56 25.07 -35.04 -41.80
CA SER A 56 24.61 -33.68 -41.59
C SER A 56 23.80 -33.60 -40.30
N ALA A 57 24.30 -32.84 -39.34
CA ALA A 57 23.47 -32.14 -38.39
C ALA A 57 24.04 -30.74 -38.31
N THR A 58 23.53 -29.84 -39.14
CA THR A 58 23.54 -28.41 -38.83
C THR A 58 22.63 -28.26 -37.62
N ALA A 59 23.15 -28.65 -36.44
CA ALA A 59 22.57 -28.30 -35.18
C ALA A 59 22.52 -26.79 -35.20
N GLN A 60 21.31 -26.26 -35.31
CA GLN A 60 21.01 -24.89 -35.01
C GLN A 60 21.74 -24.62 -33.71
N ALA A 61 22.73 -23.73 -33.75
CA ALA A 61 23.19 -23.07 -32.56
C ALA A 61 21.93 -22.43 -32.00
N THR A 62 21.27 -23.15 -31.08
CA THR A 62 20.57 -22.49 -30.01
C THR A 62 21.70 -21.74 -29.35
N ASP A 63 21.86 -20.50 -29.78
CA ASP A 63 22.35 -19.42 -28.94
C ASP A 63 21.56 -19.61 -27.66
N GLY A 64 22.15 -20.42 -26.77
CA GLY A 64 21.86 -20.40 -25.37
C GLY A 64 22.25 -19.00 -24.99
N SER A 65 21.30 -18.08 -25.19
CA SER A 65 21.27 -16.77 -24.60
C SER A 65 21.52 -17.07 -23.15
N SER A 66 22.78 -16.95 -22.76
CA SER A 66 23.22 -16.93 -21.39
C SER A 66 22.23 -15.98 -20.73
N SER A 67 21.30 -16.55 -19.97
CA SER A 67 20.25 -15.82 -19.28
C SER A 67 21.00 -14.96 -18.27
N GLY A 68 21.46 -13.81 -18.74
CA GLY A 68 22.02 -12.77 -17.91
C GLY A 68 20.95 -12.47 -16.89
N ALA A 69 21.35 -12.39 -15.62
CA ALA A 69 20.44 -12.07 -14.53
C ALA A 69 19.57 -10.88 -14.94
N ASP A 70 18.23 -11.03 -14.88
CA ASP A 70 17.31 -9.97 -15.27
C ASP A 70 17.57 -8.73 -14.39
N PRO A 71 18.11 -7.63 -14.94
CA PRO A 71 18.40 -6.43 -14.16
C PRO A 71 17.14 -5.81 -13.54
N ALA A 72 15.97 -6.02 -14.15
CA ALA A 72 14.70 -5.54 -13.59
C ALA A 72 14.31 -6.30 -12.31
N LYS A 73 14.71 -7.57 -12.15
CA LYS A 73 14.48 -8.31 -10.90
C LYS A 73 15.18 -7.66 -9.71
N ALA A 74 16.43 -7.23 -9.88
CA ALA A 74 17.19 -6.57 -8.82
C ALA A 74 16.54 -5.24 -8.41
N GLN A 75 16.09 -4.45 -9.39
CA GLN A 75 15.35 -3.20 -9.14
C GLN A 75 14.01 -3.45 -8.44
N ALA A 76 13.27 -4.50 -8.83
CA ALA A 76 12.01 -4.87 -8.21
C ALA A 76 12.21 -5.27 -6.74
N VAL A 77 13.25 -6.05 -6.42
CA VAL A 77 13.59 -6.43 -5.03
C VAL A 77 13.94 -5.20 -4.19
N ALA A 78 14.72 -4.26 -4.73
CA ALA A 78 15.06 -3.01 -4.04
C ALA A 78 13.81 -2.18 -3.74
N LEU A 79 12.89 -2.08 -4.71
CA LEU A 79 11.61 -1.40 -4.50
C LEU A 79 10.73 -2.14 -3.48
N ASP A 80 10.63 -3.47 -3.53
CA ASP A 80 9.84 -4.24 -2.55
C ASP A 80 10.31 -4.01 -1.11
N LYS A 81 11.64 -3.92 -0.91
CA LYS A 81 12.21 -3.61 0.40
C LYS A 81 11.76 -2.23 0.88
N LEU A 82 11.77 -1.22 0.01
CA LEU A 82 11.28 0.11 0.35
C LEU A 82 9.77 0.11 0.67
N LEU A 83 8.97 -0.65 -0.08
CA LEU A 83 7.54 -0.81 0.17
C LEU A 83 7.24 -1.63 1.44
N ALA A 84 8.17 -2.47 1.89
CA ALA A 84 8.05 -3.13 3.18
C ALA A 84 8.15 -2.11 4.33
N ASP A 85 9.10 -1.18 4.23
CA ASP A 85 9.35 -0.17 5.25
C ASP A 85 8.21 0.87 5.37
N SER A 86 7.38 1.04 4.34
CA SER A 86 6.31 2.07 4.35
C SER A 86 5.20 1.83 5.38
N ASN A 87 5.15 0.65 6.00
CA ASN A 87 4.11 0.28 6.96
C ASN A 87 4.44 0.56 8.43
N ASN A 88 5.69 0.95 8.73
CA ASN A 88 6.19 1.01 10.10
C ASN A 88 5.43 1.99 11.01
N SER A 89 4.79 3.01 10.44
CA SER A 89 4.10 4.08 11.21
C SER A 89 2.58 3.94 11.26
N ARG A 90 1.99 2.92 10.61
CA ARG A 90 0.53 2.87 10.39
C ARG A 90 -0.24 2.81 11.71
N ASP A 91 0.14 1.89 12.59
CA ASP A 91 -0.58 1.69 13.85
C ASP A 91 -0.41 2.90 14.78
N SER A 92 0.78 3.50 14.80
CA SER A 92 1.05 4.74 15.53
C SER A 92 0.14 5.88 15.06
N VAL A 93 0.01 6.09 13.74
CA VAL A 93 -0.87 7.12 13.17
C VAL A 93 -2.33 6.87 13.51
N ILE A 94 -2.80 5.63 13.39
CA ILE A 94 -4.20 5.27 13.73
C ILE A 94 -4.46 5.60 15.21
N ASN A 95 -3.59 5.14 16.11
CA ASN A 95 -3.72 5.38 17.54
C ASN A 95 -3.65 6.87 17.87
N ALA A 96 -2.76 7.62 17.24
CA ALA A 96 -2.64 9.06 17.43
C ALA A 96 -3.91 9.79 17.00
N VAL A 97 -4.47 9.50 15.81
CA VAL A 97 -5.72 10.12 15.36
C VAL A 97 -6.89 9.80 16.29
N GLU A 98 -6.99 8.56 16.78
CA GLU A 98 -8.02 8.19 17.77
C GLU A 98 -7.83 8.92 19.11
N ASN A 99 -6.59 9.06 19.57
CA ASN A 99 -6.26 9.87 20.75
C ASN A 99 -6.68 11.34 20.56
N VAL A 100 -6.42 11.94 19.39
CA VAL A 100 -6.90 13.31 19.12
C VAL A 100 -8.42 13.37 19.14
N LYS A 101 -9.11 12.46 18.47
CA LYS A 101 -10.60 12.39 18.48
C LYS A 101 -11.17 12.30 19.90
N ALA A 102 -10.52 11.54 20.77
CA ALA A 102 -10.91 11.34 22.17
C ALA A 102 -10.35 12.41 23.13
N CYS A 103 -9.68 13.44 22.62
CA CYS A 103 -9.04 14.47 23.44
C CYS A 103 -8.08 13.88 24.50
N ASN A 104 -7.39 12.81 24.14
CA ASN A 104 -6.50 12.05 25.01
C ASN A 104 -5.05 12.20 24.53
N ASN A 105 -4.09 12.30 25.45
CA ASN A 105 -2.65 12.32 25.16
C ASN A 105 -2.24 13.20 23.95
N LEU A 106 -2.83 14.39 23.85
CA LEU A 106 -2.76 15.23 22.64
C LEU A 106 -1.32 15.57 22.22
N ASP A 107 -0.43 15.83 23.19
CA ASP A 107 0.96 16.15 22.91
C ASP A 107 1.71 14.96 22.29
N GLN A 108 1.50 13.76 22.84
CA GLN A 108 2.10 12.53 22.29
C GLN A 108 1.52 12.23 20.91
N ALA A 109 0.20 12.33 20.75
CA ALA A 109 -0.46 12.10 19.46
C ALA A 109 0.07 13.07 18.39
N ALA A 110 0.26 14.34 18.74
CA ALA A 110 0.83 15.33 17.84
C ALA A 110 2.30 15.02 17.49
N SER A 111 3.10 14.52 18.43
CA SER A 111 4.48 14.09 18.18
C SER A 111 4.52 12.89 17.24
N ASP A 112 3.76 11.84 17.55
CA ASP A 112 3.69 10.60 16.78
C ASP A 112 3.30 10.86 15.32
N LEU A 113 2.31 11.74 15.10
CA LEU A 113 1.88 12.14 13.76
C LEU A 113 2.97 12.88 12.99
N ARG A 114 3.71 13.79 13.63
CA ARG A 114 4.83 14.49 12.98
C ARG A 114 5.98 13.55 12.66
N ASP A 115 6.29 12.60 13.54
CA ASP A 115 7.33 11.61 13.27
C ASP A 115 6.93 10.68 12.12
N ALA A 116 5.65 10.30 12.06
CA ALA A 116 5.11 9.54 10.95
C ALA A 116 5.15 10.33 9.62
N ALA A 117 4.96 11.66 9.65
CA ALA A 117 5.13 12.53 8.49
C ALA A 117 6.58 12.60 8.00
N LYS A 118 7.55 12.66 8.92
CA LYS A 118 8.99 12.62 8.60
C LYS A 118 9.36 11.30 7.93
N GLN A 119 8.95 10.17 8.51
CA GLN A 119 9.21 8.83 7.94
C GLN A 119 8.65 8.68 6.52
N ARG A 120 7.47 9.25 6.24
CA ARG A 120 6.90 9.28 4.88
C ARG A 120 7.69 10.16 3.92
N SER A 121 8.22 11.27 4.40
CA SER A 121 9.09 12.14 3.60
C SER A 121 10.42 11.46 3.29
N GLU A 122 10.97 10.68 4.23
CA GLU A 122 12.16 9.85 4.00
C GLU A 122 11.92 8.75 2.96
N LEU A 123 10.73 8.15 2.88
CA LEU A 123 10.37 7.21 1.81
C LEU A 123 10.48 7.86 0.42
N VAL A 124 9.99 9.10 0.28
CA VAL A 124 10.09 9.88 -0.97
C VAL A 124 11.57 10.08 -1.36
N THR A 125 12.41 10.48 -0.41
CA THR A 125 13.84 10.65 -0.65
C THR A 125 14.51 9.35 -1.04
N ARG A 126 14.24 8.25 -0.32
CA ARG A 126 14.80 6.93 -0.62
C ARG A 126 14.37 6.41 -1.99
N LEU A 127 13.10 6.62 -2.37
CA LEU A 127 12.62 6.27 -3.71
C LEU A 127 13.34 7.06 -4.81
N GLY A 128 13.66 8.33 -4.57
CA GLY A 128 14.46 9.14 -5.51
C GLY A 128 15.88 8.61 -5.72
N GLY A 129 16.42 7.83 -4.78
CA GLY A 129 17.72 7.18 -4.90
C GLY A 129 17.69 5.78 -5.52
N LEU A 130 16.50 5.21 -5.79
CA LEU A 130 16.37 3.87 -6.38
C LEU A 130 16.36 3.95 -7.91
N SER A 131 17.19 3.13 -8.56
CA SER A 131 17.05 2.85 -9.98
C SER A 131 15.90 1.88 -10.21
N VAL A 132 14.91 2.32 -10.99
CA VAL A 132 13.72 1.53 -11.36
C VAL A 132 13.43 1.59 -12.87
N ASP A 133 14.38 2.08 -13.66
CA ASP A 133 14.23 2.36 -15.09
C ASP A 133 13.98 1.10 -15.95
N LYS A 134 14.32 -0.08 -15.44
CA LYS A 134 14.04 -1.37 -16.10
C LYS A 134 12.68 -1.95 -15.72
N LEU A 135 11.99 -1.38 -14.73
CA LEU A 135 10.65 -1.83 -14.36
C LEU A 135 9.59 -1.30 -15.34
N PRO A 136 8.58 -2.10 -15.69
CA PRO A 136 7.47 -1.63 -16.52
C PRO A 136 6.65 -0.57 -15.78
N ASN A 137 6.20 0.46 -16.49
CA ASN A 137 5.44 1.58 -15.95
C ASN A 137 6.13 2.32 -14.77
N ASN A 138 7.46 2.26 -14.67
CA ASN A 138 8.20 2.80 -13.54
C ASN A 138 7.87 4.26 -13.23
N ALA A 139 7.79 5.13 -14.25
CA ALA A 139 7.49 6.55 -14.06
C ALA A 139 6.10 6.78 -13.43
N GLN A 140 5.10 5.97 -13.80
CA GLN A 140 3.76 6.06 -13.22
C GLN A 140 3.72 5.52 -11.80
N LEU A 141 4.48 4.46 -11.53
CA LEU A 141 4.58 3.85 -10.21
C LEU A 141 5.29 4.78 -9.23
N THR A 142 6.44 5.33 -9.60
CA THR A 142 7.19 6.26 -8.75
C THR A 142 6.42 7.55 -8.51
N ALA A 143 5.75 8.11 -9.52
CA ALA A 143 4.90 9.27 -9.35
C ALA A 143 3.71 9.01 -8.39
N ALA A 144 3.07 7.83 -8.49
CA ALA A 144 2.00 7.44 -7.60
C ALA A 144 2.48 7.24 -6.15
N LEU A 145 3.64 6.58 -5.95
CA LEU A 145 4.24 6.40 -4.62
C LEU A 145 4.65 7.74 -4.00
N ASN A 146 5.32 8.61 -4.75
CA ASN A 146 5.66 9.96 -4.29
C ASN A 146 4.43 10.75 -3.86
N SER A 147 3.39 10.78 -4.71
CA SER A 147 2.15 11.48 -4.40
C SER A 147 1.43 10.87 -3.19
N ALA A 148 1.43 9.54 -3.06
CA ALA A 148 0.83 8.84 -1.93
C ALA A 148 1.51 9.20 -0.60
N TRP A 149 2.83 9.17 -0.55
CA TRP A 149 3.58 9.45 0.68
C TRP A 149 3.60 10.93 1.03
N GLN A 150 3.72 11.83 0.05
CA GLN A 150 3.60 13.28 0.29
C GLN A 150 2.22 13.66 0.81
N ALA A 151 1.15 13.14 0.19
CA ALA A 151 -0.21 13.38 0.67
C ALA A 151 -0.44 12.77 2.05
N SER A 152 0.13 11.58 2.33
CA SER A 152 0.03 10.97 3.65
C SER A 152 0.77 11.81 4.72
N ALA A 153 1.98 12.31 4.42
CA ALA A 153 2.73 13.17 5.32
C ALA A 153 2.00 14.50 5.59
N SER A 154 1.38 15.08 4.55
CA SER A 154 0.50 16.24 4.70
C SER A 154 -0.68 15.94 5.62
N ALA A 155 -1.33 14.78 5.46
CA ALA A 155 -2.44 14.38 6.32
C ALA A 155 -2.01 14.25 7.79
N ASP A 156 -0.88 13.59 8.07
CA ASP A 156 -0.41 13.43 9.44
C ASP A 156 -0.05 14.79 10.07
N ASN A 157 0.61 15.69 9.33
CA ASN A 157 0.91 17.04 9.80
C ASN A 157 -0.36 17.85 10.10
N HIS A 158 -1.40 17.73 9.27
CA HIS A 158 -2.68 18.36 9.53
C HIS A 158 -3.38 17.75 10.76
N TYR A 159 -3.33 16.44 10.97
CA TYR A 159 -3.83 15.83 12.19
C TYR A 159 -3.04 16.26 13.43
N ALA A 160 -1.71 16.44 13.32
CA ALA A 160 -0.90 16.96 14.42
C ALA A 160 -1.27 18.41 14.76
N ALA A 161 -1.46 19.25 13.75
CA ALA A 161 -1.93 20.62 13.94
C ALA A 161 -3.36 20.66 14.52
N TRP A 162 -4.21 19.70 14.16
CA TRP A 162 -5.52 19.54 14.79
C TRP A 162 -5.39 19.18 16.27
N ALA A 163 -4.47 18.29 16.64
CA ALA A 163 -4.16 17.96 18.03
C ALA A 163 -3.77 19.20 18.84
N ASP A 164 -2.88 20.04 18.28
CA ASP A 164 -2.48 21.30 18.92
C ASP A 164 -3.69 22.24 19.11
N GLN A 165 -4.54 22.38 18.09
CA GLN A 165 -5.72 23.25 18.13
C GLN A 165 -6.74 22.80 19.17
N VAL A 166 -6.95 21.50 19.34
CA VAL A 166 -7.98 21.00 20.27
C VAL A 166 -7.51 20.97 21.72
N LYS A 167 -6.20 21.06 21.95
CA LYS A 167 -5.60 21.25 23.27
C LYS A 167 -6.01 22.58 23.92
N ASP A 168 -6.35 23.59 23.14
CA ASP A 168 -6.76 24.90 23.65
C ASP A 168 -8.10 24.86 24.41
N LYS A 169 -8.31 25.85 25.30
CA LYS A 169 -9.55 25.99 26.07
C LYS A 169 -10.74 26.09 25.10
N LYS A 170 -11.61 25.06 25.11
CA LYS A 170 -12.82 24.83 24.27
C LYS A 170 -12.63 23.96 23.01
N GLY A 171 -11.41 23.51 22.71
CA GLY A 171 -11.13 22.59 21.59
C GLY A 171 -11.74 21.21 21.77
N CYS A 172 -11.84 20.75 23.01
CA CYS A 172 -12.50 19.52 23.43
C CYS A 172 -13.91 19.79 23.99
N LYS A 173 -14.91 19.07 23.48
CA LYS A 173 -16.29 19.10 23.98
C LYS A 173 -16.73 17.69 24.39
N LYS A 174 -17.00 17.50 25.68
CA LYS A 174 -17.42 16.20 26.26
C LYS A 174 -16.46 15.04 25.91
N GLY A 175 -15.15 15.28 25.99
CA GLY A 175 -14.14 14.28 25.64
C GLY A 175 -13.96 14.05 24.13
N HIS A 176 -14.56 14.89 23.27
CA HIS A 176 -14.39 14.80 21.83
C HIS A 176 -13.79 16.07 21.24
N ALA A 177 -12.81 15.89 20.38
CA ALA A 177 -12.19 16.99 19.65
C ALA A 177 -13.16 17.61 18.67
N ARG A 178 -13.23 18.95 18.65
CA ARG A 178 -14.01 19.68 17.65
C ARG A 178 -13.33 19.57 16.28
N ALA A 179 -14.13 19.38 15.24
CA ALA A 179 -13.62 19.50 13.88
C ALA A 179 -13.13 20.94 13.61
N THR A 180 -11.99 21.05 12.95
CA THR A 180 -11.42 22.32 12.50
C THR A 180 -11.07 22.26 11.02
N GLY A 181 -10.56 23.36 10.46
CA GLY A 181 -10.00 23.36 9.12
C GLY A 181 -8.85 22.35 8.96
N GLN A 182 -8.11 22.05 10.03
CA GLN A 182 -7.02 21.08 10.00
C GLN A 182 -7.56 19.65 9.83
N THR A 183 -8.64 19.27 10.54
CA THR A 183 -9.27 17.96 10.33
C THR A 183 -9.80 17.81 8.90
N ALA A 184 -10.37 18.88 8.33
CA ALA A 184 -10.85 18.87 6.95
C ALA A 184 -9.70 18.70 5.94
N ALA A 185 -8.61 19.44 6.11
CA ALA A 185 -7.40 19.33 5.29
C ALA A 185 -6.76 17.94 5.41
N ALA A 186 -6.68 17.39 6.62
CA ALA A 186 -6.18 16.03 6.87
C ALA A 186 -7.00 14.97 6.14
N ASN A 187 -8.34 15.07 6.19
CA ASN A 187 -9.25 14.17 5.48
C ASN A 187 -9.11 14.26 3.97
N GLN A 188 -8.98 15.48 3.43
CA GLN A 188 -8.75 15.69 2.00
C GLN A 188 -7.42 15.08 1.54
N ALA A 189 -6.33 15.35 2.27
CA ALA A 189 -5.02 14.77 1.99
C ALA A 189 -5.03 13.23 2.10
N SER A 190 -5.73 12.68 3.08
CA SER A 190 -5.93 11.22 3.24
C SER A 190 -6.68 10.60 2.06
N GLY A 191 -7.67 11.32 1.49
CA GLY A 191 -8.37 10.91 0.27
C GLY A 191 -7.43 10.83 -0.93
N THR A 192 -6.62 11.88 -1.15
CA THR A 192 -5.59 11.90 -2.20
C THR A 192 -4.58 10.77 -2.02
N ALA A 193 -4.09 10.58 -0.79
CA ALA A 193 -3.18 9.48 -0.46
C ALA A 193 -3.78 8.12 -0.81
N SER A 194 -5.02 7.86 -0.42
CA SER A 194 -5.73 6.60 -0.68
C SER A 194 -5.88 6.32 -2.17
N ALA A 195 -6.22 7.33 -2.97
CA ALA A 195 -6.33 7.20 -4.43
C ALA A 195 -4.98 6.85 -5.07
N GLN A 196 -3.89 7.49 -4.63
CA GLN A 196 -2.55 7.24 -5.14
C GLN A 196 -1.99 5.89 -4.69
N LYS A 197 -2.21 5.49 -3.44
CA LYS A 197 -1.88 4.14 -2.94
C LYS A 197 -2.59 3.05 -3.72
N ALA A 198 -3.87 3.26 -4.05
CA ALA A 198 -4.62 2.30 -4.87
C ALA A 198 -4.02 2.20 -6.29
N LYS A 199 -3.61 3.32 -6.89
CA LYS A 199 -2.90 3.32 -8.18
C LYS A 199 -1.55 2.60 -8.09
N ALA A 200 -0.74 2.92 -7.09
CA ALA A 200 0.56 2.31 -6.84
C ALA A 200 0.43 0.80 -6.61
N ALA A 201 -0.54 0.34 -5.81
CA ALA A 201 -0.79 -1.07 -5.54
C ALA A 201 -1.08 -1.85 -6.83
N ARG A 202 -1.90 -1.30 -7.72
CA ARG A 202 -2.20 -1.96 -9.01
C ARG A 202 -0.94 -2.11 -9.87
N LEU A 203 -0.15 -1.05 -9.99
CA LEU A 203 1.09 -1.05 -10.77
C LEU A 203 2.14 -1.99 -10.17
N TRP A 204 2.36 -1.89 -8.86
CA TRP A 204 3.28 -2.75 -8.12
C TRP A 204 2.90 -4.23 -8.22
N ASN A 205 1.63 -4.57 -8.01
CA ASN A 205 1.21 -5.97 -7.97
C ASN A 205 1.37 -6.69 -9.32
N SER A 206 1.37 -5.95 -10.43
CA SER A 206 1.75 -6.50 -11.75
C SER A 206 3.23 -6.92 -11.75
N ILE A 207 4.13 -6.03 -11.34
CA ILE A 207 5.58 -6.27 -11.22
C ILE A 207 5.86 -7.40 -10.23
N ALA A 208 5.24 -7.35 -9.04
CA ALA A 208 5.42 -8.33 -8.00
C ALA A 208 5.02 -9.74 -8.46
N SER A 209 3.96 -9.85 -9.27
CA SER A 209 3.55 -11.15 -9.82
C SER A 209 4.57 -11.70 -10.82
N THR A 210 5.13 -10.85 -11.69
CA THR A 210 6.19 -11.26 -12.64
C THR A 210 7.44 -11.79 -11.94
N TYR A 211 7.80 -11.21 -10.78
CA TYR A 211 9.04 -11.51 -10.07
C TYR A 211 8.88 -12.41 -8.84
N GLY A 212 7.66 -12.85 -8.52
CA GLY A 212 7.37 -13.66 -7.33
C GLY A 212 7.58 -12.90 -6.01
N LEU A 213 7.33 -11.59 -5.99
CA LEU A 213 7.51 -10.72 -4.83
C LEU A 213 6.19 -10.52 -4.06
N THR A 214 6.29 -9.91 -2.88
CA THR A 214 5.14 -9.63 -2.02
C THR A 214 4.19 -8.63 -2.68
N ARG A 215 2.97 -9.06 -2.94
CA ARG A 215 1.88 -8.16 -3.37
C ARG A 215 1.46 -7.29 -2.19
N ARG A 216 1.13 -6.03 -2.47
CA ARG A 216 0.76 -5.03 -1.46
C ARG A 216 -0.67 -4.56 -1.69
N THR A 217 -1.41 -4.37 -0.61
CA THR A 217 -2.72 -3.71 -0.63
C THR A 217 -2.56 -2.19 -0.51
N THR A 218 -3.62 -1.44 -0.80
CA THR A 218 -3.64 0.03 -0.65
C THR A 218 -3.23 0.48 0.75
N THR A 219 -3.59 -0.26 1.80
CA THR A 219 -3.25 0.07 3.18
C THR A 219 -1.82 -0.27 3.55
N GLN A 220 -1.11 -1.02 2.69
CA GLN A 220 0.26 -1.46 2.89
C GLN A 220 1.30 -0.57 2.17
N LEU A 221 0.86 0.51 1.52
CA LEU A 221 1.66 1.45 0.75
C LEU A 221 1.61 2.84 1.35
#